data_AF-A0A9W9ZHB9-F1
#
_entry.id   AF-A0A9W9ZHB9-F1
#
_cell.length_a   1.000
_cell.length_b   1.000
_cell.length_c   1.000
_cell.angle_alpha   90.00
_cell.angle_beta   90.00
_cell.angle_gamma   90.00
#
_symmetry.space_group_name_H-M   'P 1'
#
loop_
_entity.id
_entity.type
_entity.pdbx_description
1 polymer ?
#
loop_
_entity_poly.entity_id
_entity_poly.type
_entity_poly.pdbx_seq_one_letter_code
_entity_poly.pdbx_strand_id
1 'polypeptide(L)'
;MPGLMGSDYFMHTGGGSNFLCLTNNPIYDKYESGFQRTAVIHGTEYQSGSFPGFKNNIDQHNAPCAVCYVRSRGSQIMIPASNKCPSGWTREYHGYLMTSHYNHAHSSEYVCIDEDAEVVPGTHADTNGALLYVVEGDCGHGLPCKPYIHGYELTCVVCTK
;
A
#
# COMPACT_ATOMS: atom_id res chain seq x y z
N MET A 1 14.89 -4.67 -5.66
CA MET A 1 14.85 -5.89 -4.83
C MET A 1 13.40 -6.23 -4.60
N PRO A 2 12.89 -7.33 -5.19
CA PRO A 2 11.52 -7.80 -4.94
C PRO A 2 11.38 -8.37 -3.53
N GLY A 3 10.16 -8.35 -3.02
CA GLY A 3 9.84 -8.75 -1.67
C GLY A 3 8.34 -8.94 -1.44
N LEU A 4 7.98 -9.12 -0.17
CA LEU A 4 6.60 -9.22 0.29
C LEU A 4 6.26 -7.99 1.11
N MET A 5 5.12 -7.36 0.80
CA MET A 5 4.63 -6.25 1.60
C MET A 5 4.12 -6.78 2.94
N GLY A 6 4.51 -6.12 4.04
CA GLY A 6 4.04 -6.49 5.36
C GLY A 6 3.79 -5.28 6.27
N SER A 7 2.82 -5.44 7.16
CA SER A 7 2.43 -4.44 8.17
C SER A 7 1.69 -5.14 9.32
N ASP A 8 1.01 -4.38 10.18
CA ASP A 8 0.26 -4.89 11.32
C ASP A 8 -1.05 -5.60 10.92
N TYR A 9 -1.44 -6.59 11.73
CA TYR A 9 -2.74 -7.26 11.59
C TYR A 9 -3.89 -6.29 11.80
N PHE A 10 -4.95 -6.41 11.02
CA PHE A 10 -6.01 -5.40 10.99
C PHE A 10 -6.71 -5.12 12.34
N MET A 11 -6.77 -6.09 13.25
CA MET A 11 -7.33 -5.91 14.59
C MET A 11 -6.30 -5.51 15.66
N HIS A 12 -5.00 -5.52 15.35
CA HIS A 12 -3.99 -5.08 16.30
C HIS A 12 -4.07 -3.56 16.45
N THR A 13 -3.95 -3.08 17.69
CA THR A 13 -4.04 -1.66 18.04
C THR A 13 -2.66 -1.01 18.27
N GLY A 14 -1.59 -1.78 18.10
CA GLY A 14 -0.21 -1.35 18.25
C GLY A 14 0.72 -2.17 17.37
N GLY A 15 1.94 -1.64 17.18
CA GLY A 15 2.88 -2.12 16.18
C GLY A 15 3.42 -0.96 15.34
N GLY A 16 3.79 -1.23 14.10
CA GLY A 16 4.25 -0.23 13.14
C GLY A 16 3.15 0.21 12.18
N SER A 17 2.92 1.52 12.04
CA SER A 17 1.93 2.06 11.11
C SER A 17 2.34 2.04 9.63
N ASN A 18 3.61 1.73 9.36
CA ASN A 18 4.19 1.81 8.02
C ASN A 18 4.18 0.44 7.34
N PHE A 19 4.10 0.44 6.01
CA PHE A 19 4.26 -0.78 5.24
C PHE A 19 5.74 -1.03 4.95
N LEU A 20 6.19 -2.25 5.20
CA LEU A 20 7.56 -2.68 4.97
C LEU A 20 7.63 -3.57 3.73
N CYS A 21 8.72 -3.41 2.98
CA CYS A 21 9.05 -4.34 1.91
C CYS A 21 10.04 -5.40 2.42
N LEU A 22 9.52 -6.56 2.79
CA LEU A 22 10.29 -7.66 3.37
C LEU A 22 11.07 -8.41 2.30
N THR A 23 12.33 -8.73 2.60
CA THR A 23 13.15 -9.59 1.73
C THR A 23 12.57 -11.00 1.64
N ASN A 24 12.62 -11.59 0.44
CA ASN A 24 12.29 -13.00 0.24
C ASN A 24 13.34 -13.96 0.84
N ASN A 25 14.47 -13.44 1.30
CA ASN A 25 15.56 -14.23 1.90
C ASN A 25 15.85 -13.71 3.32
N PRO A 26 14.98 -13.99 4.31
CA PRO A 26 15.20 -13.56 5.69
C PRO A 26 16.41 -14.29 6.29
N ILE A 27 17.16 -13.58 7.13
CA ILE A 27 18.27 -14.15 7.91
C ILE A 27 17.91 -14.03 9.38
N TYR A 28 17.89 -15.15 10.09
CA TYR A 28 17.69 -15.20 11.54
C TYR A 28 19.04 -15.50 12.20
N ASP A 29 19.51 -14.60 13.08
CA ASP A 29 20.75 -14.79 13.83
C ASP A 29 20.50 -15.55 15.14
N LYS A 30 19.88 -14.88 16.12
CA LYS A 30 19.44 -15.48 17.38
C LYS A 30 17.93 -15.39 17.49
N TYR A 31 17.28 -16.49 17.86
CA TYR A 31 15.82 -16.53 17.97
C TYR A 31 15.37 -17.45 19.11
N GLU A 32 14.20 -17.13 19.66
CA GLU A 32 13.41 -18.05 20.47
C GLU A 32 12.28 -18.60 19.60
N SER A 33 12.21 -19.91 19.43
CA SER A 33 11.18 -20.54 18.60
C SER A 33 9.80 -20.38 19.22
N GLY A 34 8.79 -20.08 18.40
CA GLY A 34 7.40 -19.95 18.83
C GLY A 34 6.87 -18.51 18.76
N PHE A 35 5.58 -18.34 19.03
CA PHE A 35 4.91 -17.04 18.99
C PHE A 35 4.91 -16.37 20.36
N GLN A 36 5.74 -15.34 20.53
CA GLN A 36 6.00 -14.70 21.82
C GLN A 36 4.98 -13.60 22.20
N ARG A 37 3.99 -13.32 21.35
CA ARG A 37 2.94 -12.31 21.60
C ARG A 37 3.49 -10.89 21.84
N THR A 38 4.58 -10.53 21.17
CA THR A 38 5.20 -9.19 21.21
C THR A 38 4.77 -8.37 19.98
N ALA A 39 5.72 -7.85 19.19
CA ALA A 39 5.44 -7.22 17.91
C ALA A 39 5.43 -8.27 16.80
N VAL A 40 4.57 -8.10 15.80
CA VAL A 40 4.33 -9.11 14.77
C VAL A 40 4.10 -8.42 13.43
N ILE A 41 4.73 -8.93 12.38
CA ILE A 41 4.48 -8.49 11.01
C ILE A 41 3.65 -9.53 10.26
N HIS A 42 2.66 -9.06 9.52
CA HIS A 42 1.76 -9.88 8.71
C HIS A 42 1.91 -9.50 7.25
N GLY A 43 1.62 -10.43 6.34
CA GLY A 43 1.50 -10.11 4.92
C GLY A 43 0.39 -9.09 4.69
N THR A 44 0.56 -8.25 3.68
CA THR A 44 -0.45 -7.26 3.29
C THR A 44 -1.33 -7.80 2.17
N GLU A 45 -2.65 -7.67 2.31
CA GLU A 45 -3.66 -8.11 1.35
C GLU A 45 -4.36 -6.92 0.71
N TYR A 46 -4.67 -7.05 -0.58
CA TYR A 46 -5.55 -6.12 -1.27
C TYR A 46 -7.01 -6.42 -0.95
N GLN A 47 -7.73 -5.39 -0.52
CA GLN A 47 -9.17 -5.36 -0.33
C GLN A 47 -9.74 -4.34 -1.34
N SER A 48 -9.69 -4.71 -2.61
CA SER A 48 -10.13 -3.88 -3.73
C SER A 48 -11.58 -4.13 -4.14
N GLY A 49 -12.19 -5.23 -3.66
CA GLY A 49 -13.53 -5.65 -4.05
C GLY A 49 -13.68 -5.71 -5.57
N SER A 50 -14.74 -5.09 -6.08
CA SER A 50 -15.02 -5.00 -7.53
C SER A 50 -14.46 -3.74 -8.19
N PHE A 51 -13.53 -3.02 -7.54
CA PHE A 51 -12.99 -1.77 -8.06
C PHE A 51 -12.25 -2.00 -9.40
N PRO A 52 -12.69 -1.37 -10.52
CA PRO A 52 -12.17 -1.69 -11.84
C PRO A 52 -10.87 -0.94 -12.20
N GLY A 53 -10.27 -0.18 -11.27
CA GLY A 53 -9.10 0.65 -11.55
C GLY A 53 -7.81 -0.12 -11.76
N PHE A 54 -7.72 -1.37 -11.29
CA PHE A 54 -6.54 -2.22 -11.51
C PHE A 54 -6.69 -3.07 -12.77
N LYS A 55 -5.58 -3.29 -13.51
CA LYS A 55 -5.63 -4.06 -14.77
C LYS A 55 -6.02 -5.52 -14.57
N ASN A 56 -5.68 -6.08 -13.41
CA ASN A 56 -6.03 -7.44 -13.02
C ASN A 56 -6.89 -7.42 -11.75
N ASN A 57 -7.68 -8.47 -11.53
CA ASN A 57 -8.33 -8.65 -10.24
C ASN A 57 -7.28 -9.03 -9.18
N ILE A 58 -7.01 -8.11 -8.26
CA ILE A 58 -6.04 -8.29 -7.18
C ILE A 58 -6.70 -8.59 -5.83
N ASP A 59 -8.04 -8.56 -5.76
CA ASP A 59 -8.77 -8.70 -4.50
C ASP A 59 -8.44 -10.00 -3.78
N GLN A 60 -8.29 -9.94 -2.46
CA GLN A 60 -7.90 -11.05 -1.58
C GLN A 60 -6.52 -11.67 -1.87
N HIS A 61 -5.70 -11.04 -2.72
CA HIS A 61 -4.32 -11.48 -2.93
C HIS A 61 -3.36 -10.70 -2.05
N ASN A 62 -2.24 -11.34 -1.69
CA ASN A 62 -1.15 -10.67 -0.99
C ASN A 62 -0.41 -9.74 -1.95
N ALA A 63 -0.03 -8.57 -1.44
CA ALA A 63 0.71 -7.54 -2.12
C ALA A 63 2.22 -7.88 -2.13
N PRO A 64 2.84 -8.03 -3.31
CA PRO A 64 4.29 -7.99 -3.42
C PRO A 64 4.78 -6.55 -3.26
N CYS A 65 6.10 -6.38 -3.13
CA CYS A 65 6.71 -5.07 -3.12
C CYS A 65 8.08 -5.11 -3.81
N ALA A 66 8.62 -3.93 -4.13
CA ALA A 66 9.98 -3.81 -4.59
C ALA A 66 10.67 -2.56 -4.02
N VAL A 67 11.92 -2.72 -3.57
CA VAL A 67 12.81 -1.61 -3.27
C VAL A 67 13.66 -1.29 -4.50
N CYS A 68 13.51 -0.10 -5.06
CA CYS A 68 14.21 0.33 -6.27
C CYS A 68 15.30 1.34 -5.93
N TYR A 69 16.43 1.26 -6.65
CA TYR A 69 17.51 2.25 -6.56
C TYR A 69 17.63 2.98 -7.89
N VAL A 70 17.54 4.32 -7.84
CA VAL A 70 17.66 5.18 -9.01
C VAL A 70 18.93 6.02 -8.88
N ARG A 71 19.91 5.79 -9.77
CA ARG A 71 21.25 6.37 -9.63
C ARG A 71 21.32 7.87 -9.86
N SER A 72 20.56 8.39 -10.82
CA SER A 72 20.71 9.78 -11.30
C SER A 72 19.65 10.74 -10.76
N ARG A 73 18.70 10.25 -9.96
CA ARG A 73 17.55 11.01 -9.44
C ARG A 73 17.47 10.77 -7.93
N GLY A 74 17.93 11.75 -7.16
CA GLY A 74 18.14 11.62 -5.71
C GLY A 74 16.93 12.00 -4.85
N SER A 75 15.89 12.58 -5.45
CA SER A 75 14.65 12.93 -4.76
C SER A 75 13.49 12.07 -5.24
N GLN A 76 12.61 11.69 -4.32
CA GLN A 76 11.37 10.98 -4.60
C GLN A 76 10.20 11.73 -3.93
N ILE A 77 9.05 11.79 -4.61
CA ILE A 77 7.79 12.24 -4.03
C ILE A 77 6.65 11.31 -4.45
N MET A 78 5.69 11.11 -3.55
CA MET A 78 4.37 10.59 -3.85
C MET A 78 3.37 11.75 -3.80
N ILE A 79 2.55 11.89 -4.84
CA ILE A 79 1.50 12.92 -4.90
C ILE A 79 0.13 12.22 -4.86
N PRO A 80 -0.64 12.36 -3.78
CA PRO A 80 -2.00 11.82 -3.71
C PRO A 80 -2.96 12.67 -4.54
N ALA A 81 -4.06 12.06 -4.97
CA ALA A 81 -5.09 12.65 -5.82
C ALA A 81 -4.59 13.18 -7.19
N SER A 82 -3.48 12.64 -7.71
CA SER A 82 -2.93 12.97 -9.04
C SER A 82 -2.25 11.77 -9.66
N ASN A 83 -2.41 11.58 -10.97
CA ASN A 83 -1.64 10.62 -11.76
C ASN A 83 -0.51 11.29 -12.59
N LYS A 84 -0.22 12.57 -12.31
CA LYS A 84 0.75 13.39 -13.05
C LYS A 84 1.85 13.91 -12.15
N CYS A 85 3.09 13.73 -12.60
CA CYS A 85 4.26 14.33 -11.96
C CYS A 85 4.38 15.83 -12.28
N PRO A 86 5.04 16.62 -11.41
CA PRO A 86 5.35 18.01 -11.71
C PRO A 86 6.32 18.13 -12.90
N SER A 87 6.36 19.30 -13.53
CA SER A 87 7.29 19.54 -14.65
C SER A 87 8.74 19.28 -14.25
N GLY A 88 9.48 18.56 -15.11
CA GLY A 88 10.87 18.19 -14.89
C GLY A 88 11.10 17.04 -13.90
N TRP A 89 10.04 16.37 -13.43
CA TRP A 89 10.14 15.11 -12.70
C TRP A 89 9.89 13.92 -13.64
N THR A 90 10.54 12.79 -13.36
CA THR A 90 10.29 11.52 -14.04
C THR A 90 9.22 10.75 -13.28
N ARG A 91 8.18 10.28 -13.98
CA ARG A 91 7.19 9.37 -13.41
C ARG A 91 7.77 7.96 -13.35
N GLU A 92 7.78 7.37 -12.16
CA GLU A 92 8.15 5.96 -11.98
C GLU A 92 6.90 5.09 -12.18
N TYR A 93 5.79 5.42 -11.52
CA TYR A 93 4.48 4.77 -11.74
C TYR A 93 3.32 5.64 -11.25
N HIS A 94 2.08 5.24 -11.59
CA HIS A 94 0.85 5.81 -11.03
C HIS A 94 -0.19 4.72 -10.79
N GLY A 95 -1.18 5.03 -9.99
CA GLY A 95 -2.32 4.15 -9.75
C GLY A 95 -3.24 4.76 -8.70
N TYR A 96 -3.54 4.00 -7.66
CA TYR A 96 -4.53 4.37 -6.65
C TYR A 96 -3.95 4.44 -5.25
N LEU A 97 -4.40 5.45 -4.51
CA LEU A 97 -4.04 5.63 -3.11
C LEU A 97 -4.77 4.57 -2.28
N MET A 98 -4.03 3.84 -1.45
CA MET A 98 -4.56 2.80 -0.59
C MET A 98 -4.06 2.94 0.85
N THR A 99 -4.86 2.49 1.82
CA THR A 99 -4.50 2.44 3.25
C THR A 99 -5.42 1.47 4.01
N SER A 100 -5.28 1.37 5.33
CA SER A 100 -6.19 0.56 6.16
C SER A 100 -7.64 1.08 6.12
N HIS A 101 -8.60 0.21 6.39
CA HIS A 101 -10.00 0.62 6.49
C HIS A 101 -10.22 1.65 7.60
N TYR A 102 -11.13 2.59 7.40
CA TYR A 102 -11.34 3.75 8.28
C TYR A 102 -11.79 3.39 9.71
N ASN A 103 -12.30 2.18 9.93
CA ASN A 103 -12.75 1.70 11.24
C ASN A 103 -11.74 0.79 11.95
N HIS A 104 -10.57 0.54 11.37
CA HIS A 104 -9.53 -0.24 12.03
C HIS A 104 -8.88 0.57 13.15
N ALA A 105 -8.65 -0.07 14.29
CA ALA A 105 -8.24 0.58 15.53
C ALA A 105 -6.73 0.85 15.63
N HIS A 106 -6.10 1.20 14.50
CA HIS A 106 -4.71 1.62 14.39
C HIS A 106 -4.55 2.56 13.18
N SER A 107 -3.52 3.38 13.20
CA SER A 107 -3.17 4.23 12.06
C SER A 107 -2.31 3.45 11.07
N SER A 108 -2.55 3.66 9.78
CA SER A 108 -1.67 3.19 8.69
C SER A 108 -1.24 4.34 7.80
N GLU A 109 -0.10 4.19 7.13
CA GLU A 109 0.33 5.12 6.10
C GLU A 109 -0.56 5.05 4.85
N TYR A 110 -0.62 6.14 4.10
CA TYR A 110 -1.18 6.14 2.74
C TYR A 110 -0.08 5.75 1.75
N VAL A 111 -0.32 4.71 0.97
CA VAL A 111 0.62 4.21 -0.04
C VAL A 111 0.03 4.32 -1.44
N CYS A 112 0.90 4.53 -2.43
CA CYS A 112 0.51 4.54 -3.82
C CYS A 112 0.72 3.15 -4.42
N ILE A 113 -0.36 2.50 -4.85
CA ILE A 113 -0.34 1.18 -5.49
C ILE A 113 -0.48 1.38 -7.00
N ASP A 114 0.40 0.74 -7.76
CA ASP A 114 0.42 0.80 -9.23
C ASP A 114 -0.90 0.30 -9.82
N GLU A 115 -1.40 0.90 -10.90
CA GLU A 115 -2.55 0.37 -11.64
C GLU A 115 -2.27 -1.02 -12.23
N ASP A 116 -0.99 -1.31 -12.47
CA ASP A 116 -0.44 -2.61 -12.87
C ASP A 116 -0.02 -3.49 -11.70
N ALA A 117 -0.65 -3.31 -10.52
CA ALA A 117 -0.35 -4.07 -9.31
C ALA A 117 -0.24 -5.58 -9.60
N GLU A 118 0.90 -6.14 -9.16
CA GLU A 118 1.14 -7.57 -9.17
C GLU A 118 0.57 -8.21 -7.90
N VAL A 119 0.41 -9.53 -7.92
CA VAL A 119 -0.04 -10.32 -6.78
C VAL A 119 0.99 -11.39 -6.46
N VAL A 120 1.07 -11.80 -5.19
CA VAL A 120 1.86 -12.99 -4.83
C VAL A 120 1.16 -14.23 -5.39
N PRO A 121 1.82 -15.06 -6.23
CA PRO A 121 1.17 -16.22 -6.81
C PRO A 121 0.67 -17.21 -5.75
N GLY A 122 -0.56 -17.69 -5.92
CA GLY A 122 -1.18 -18.68 -5.02
C GLY A 122 -1.83 -18.10 -3.76
N THR A 123 -1.72 -16.80 -3.51
CA THR A 123 -2.42 -16.13 -2.39
C THR A 123 -3.74 -15.58 -2.90
N HIS A 124 -4.86 -16.13 -2.45
CA HIS A 124 -6.22 -15.63 -2.74
C HIS A 124 -7.17 -15.92 -1.55
N ALA A 125 -6.57 -16.29 -0.41
CA ALA A 125 -7.28 -16.59 0.81
C ALA A 125 -7.35 -15.28 1.61
N ASP A 126 -8.53 -14.98 2.14
CA ASP A 126 -8.71 -13.88 3.07
C ASP A 126 -8.07 -14.25 4.43
N THR A 127 -6.76 -14.02 4.56
CA THR A 127 -6.01 -14.30 5.80
C THR A 127 -6.12 -13.15 6.80
N ASN A 128 -6.74 -12.05 6.38
CA ASN A 128 -6.97 -10.85 7.15
C ASN A 128 -5.68 -10.33 7.80
N GLY A 129 -4.59 -10.26 7.04
CA GLY A 129 -3.30 -9.77 7.53
C GLY A 129 -3.30 -8.26 7.79
N ALA A 130 -2.31 -7.57 7.25
CA ALA A 130 -2.45 -6.14 6.99
C ALA A 130 -3.35 -5.95 5.76
N LEU A 131 -4.19 -4.92 5.74
CA LEU A 131 -5.17 -4.75 4.68
C LEU A 131 -5.03 -3.40 3.97
N LEU A 132 -5.11 -3.42 2.64
CA LEU A 132 -5.12 -2.24 1.78
C LEU A 132 -6.48 -2.06 1.12
N TYR A 133 -7.16 -0.96 1.45
CA TYR A 133 -8.41 -0.51 0.85
C TYR A 133 -8.14 0.70 -0.03
N VAL A 134 -8.88 0.80 -1.14
CA VAL A 134 -8.83 1.98 -2.02
C VAL A 134 -9.39 3.19 -1.26
N VAL A 135 -8.68 4.32 -1.34
CA VAL A 135 -9.05 5.53 -0.62
C VAL A 135 -10.01 6.36 -1.45
N GLU A 136 -11.15 6.71 -0.88
CA GLU A 136 -12.12 7.63 -1.46
C GLU A 136 -11.93 9.06 -0.94
N GLY A 137 -12.20 10.06 -1.79
CA GLY A 137 -12.26 11.45 -1.38
C GLY A 137 -13.62 11.81 -0.77
N ASP A 138 -13.63 12.33 0.45
CA ASP A 138 -14.86 12.83 1.09
C ASP A 138 -14.93 14.37 1.10
N CYS A 139 -15.62 14.94 0.09
CA CYS A 139 -15.85 16.38 0.03
C CYS A 139 -17.02 16.90 0.91
N GLY A 140 -17.63 16.04 1.73
CA GLY A 140 -18.62 16.41 2.75
C GLY A 140 -17.99 16.88 4.07
N HIS A 141 -16.70 16.61 4.31
CA HIS A 141 -16.01 16.86 5.57
C HIS A 141 -14.70 17.65 5.38
N GLY A 142 -14.80 18.87 4.83
CA GLY A 142 -13.68 19.83 4.76
C GLY A 142 -12.81 19.77 3.51
N LEU A 143 -12.86 18.69 2.72
CA LEU A 143 -12.37 18.72 1.34
C LEU A 143 -13.38 19.49 0.46
N PRO A 144 -12.93 20.40 -0.44
CA PRO A 144 -13.84 21.16 -1.29
C PRO A 144 -14.45 20.27 -2.38
N CYS A 145 -15.79 20.27 -2.51
CA CYS A 145 -16.45 19.67 -3.66
C CYS A 145 -16.19 20.52 -4.91
N LYS A 146 -15.54 19.89 -5.91
CA LYS A 146 -14.77 20.50 -7.01
C LYS A 146 -13.44 21.12 -6.52
N PRO A 147 -12.28 20.55 -6.92
CA PRO A 147 -12.13 19.49 -7.93
C PRO A 147 -12.48 18.08 -7.42
N TYR A 148 -12.62 17.85 -6.12
CA TYR A 148 -12.97 16.54 -5.59
C TYR A 148 -14.45 16.21 -5.83
N ILE A 149 -14.72 14.92 -6.03
CA ILE A 149 -16.06 14.36 -6.10
C ILE A 149 -16.19 13.40 -4.92
N HIS A 150 -17.24 13.57 -4.12
CA HIS A 150 -17.47 12.72 -2.95
C HIS A 150 -17.59 11.24 -3.36
N GLY A 151 -16.87 10.37 -2.67
CA GLY A 151 -16.88 8.93 -2.89
C GLY A 151 -16.07 8.46 -4.10
N TYR A 152 -15.27 9.32 -4.74
CA TYR A 152 -14.41 8.90 -5.85
C TYR A 152 -13.06 8.42 -5.32
N GLU A 153 -12.59 7.30 -5.88
CA GLU A 153 -11.29 6.71 -5.56
C GLU A 153 -10.15 7.65 -5.99
N LEU A 154 -9.25 7.94 -5.06
CA LEU A 154 -8.16 8.88 -5.27
C LEU A 154 -6.99 8.18 -5.97
N THR A 155 -6.57 8.76 -7.09
CA THR A 155 -5.34 8.35 -7.78
C THR A 155 -4.09 8.78 -7.00
N CYS A 156 -2.94 8.27 -7.39
CA CYS A 156 -1.64 8.70 -6.88
C CYS A 156 -0.56 8.51 -7.95
N VAL A 157 0.58 9.18 -7.76
CA VAL A 157 1.75 9.04 -8.62
C VAL A 157 3.02 9.10 -7.80
N VAL A 158 3.99 8.26 -8.16
CA VAL A 158 5.36 8.31 -7.61
C VAL A 158 6.31 8.85 -8.67
N CYS A 159 7.06 9.88 -8.28
CA CYS A 159 7.94 10.64 -9.14
C CYS A 159 9.34 10.73 -8.56
N THR A 160 10.36 10.78 -9.42
CA THR A 160 11.76 11.00 -9.02
C THR A 160 12.40 12.16 -9.79
N LYS A 161 13.44 12.77 -9.20
CA LYS A 161 14.22 13.85 -9.81
C LYS A 161 15.68 13.82 -9.41
#